data_AF-A0A1S9S0U4-F1
#
_entry.id   AF-A0A1S9S0U4-F1
#
_cell.length_a   1.000
_cell.length_b   1.000
_cell.length_c   1.000
_cell.angle_alpha   90.00
_cell.angle_beta   90.00
_cell.angle_gamma   90.00
#
_symmetry.space_group_name_H-M   'P 1'
#
loop_
_entity.id
_entity.type
_entity.pdbx_description
1 polymer ?
#
loop_
_entity_poly.entity_id
_entity_poly.type
_entity_poly.pdbx_seq_one_letter_code
_entity_poly.pdbx_strand_id
1 'polypeptide(L)'
;MAAQSPERHPPIDSKQLGETTPLSFSRVFLSANSLDIKVLRSIANHSASREQVTEIIWDDARFVAAPASWEDYEPYIDRSSLQITDERCPKSFLQECKDNIRSMKQRKARDVDRPDHIARQQQMDAQMPLKDCWKYYLQVLNDQQAVIESREDGKAFFYGLRRFPRLRRVTVTPAAHGHIFNPLYQTPTIRAFPYGLNYPIPRGWHISPIEGIAVDPLVWSEAKEEYKELWRGARIALRVLSTIENHNVSELCFD
;
A
#
# COMPACT_ATOMS: atom_id res chain seq x y z
N MET A 1 -33.64 19.08 -51.13
CA MET A 1 -32.83 18.16 -50.29
C MET A 1 -31.91 19.03 -49.44
N ALA A 2 -32.25 19.21 -48.16
CA ALA A 2 -31.44 19.98 -47.21
C ALA A 2 -30.55 19.02 -46.42
N ALA A 3 -29.24 19.28 -46.40
CA ALA A 3 -28.26 18.51 -45.65
C ALA A 3 -28.32 18.89 -44.16
N GLN A 4 -28.45 17.90 -43.28
CA GLN A 4 -28.34 18.06 -41.83
C GLN A 4 -26.87 18.21 -41.44
N SER A 5 -26.54 19.29 -40.73
CA SER A 5 -25.25 19.47 -40.05
C SER A 5 -25.18 18.57 -38.80
N PRO A 6 -24.02 17.96 -38.50
CA PRO A 6 -23.87 17.16 -37.29
C PRO A 6 -23.75 18.06 -36.05
N GLU A 7 -24.56 17.77 -35.04
CA GLU A 7 -24.47 18.38 -33.71
C GLU A 7 -23.09 18.12 -33.11
N ARG A 8 -22.33 19.19 -32.88
CA ARG A 8 -21.08 19.15 -32.12
C ARG A 8 -21.43 19.19 -30.64
N HIS A 9 -21.34 18.04 -29.96
CA HIS A 9 -21.32 18.04 -28.50
C HIS A 9 -20.06 18.75 -27.99
N PRO A 10 -20.19 19.68 -27.05
CA PRO A 10 -19.04 20.38 -26.48
C PRO A 10 -18.17 19.40 -25.68
N PRO A 11 -16.85 19.61 -25.64
CA PRO A 11 -15.95 18.80 -24.83
C PRO A 11 -16.25 19.06 -23.35
N ILE A 12 -16.48 17.98 -22.60
CA ILE A 12 -16.73 18.03 -21.16
C ILE A 12 -15.43 18.44 -20.48
N ASP A 13 -15.38 19.69 -20.01
CA ASP A 13 -14.29 20.22 -19.18
C ASP A 13 -14.30 19.52 -17.81
N SER A 14 -13.10 19.16 -17.32
CA SER A 14 -12.80 18.50 -16.04
C SER A 14 -13.48 19.15 -14.83
N LYS A 15 -13.82 20.45 -14.91
CA LYS A 15 -14.61 21.15 -13.89
C LYS A 15 -16.06 20.65 -13.76
N GLN A 16 -16.73 20.26 -14.84
CA GLN A 16 -18.14 19.84 -14.78
C GLN A 16 -18.32 18.44 -14.16
N LEU A 17 -17.34 17.55 -14.34
CA LEU A 17 -17.34 16.20 -13.75
C LEU A 17 -17.26 16.21 -12.21
N GLY A 18 -16.66 17.25 -11.62
CA GLY A 18 -16.56 17.41 -10.17
C GLY A 18 -17.88 17.80 -9.47
N GLU A 19 -18.83 18.37 -10.22
CA GLU A 19 -20.14 18.80 -9.69
C GLU A 19 -21.25 17.77 -9.95
N THR A 20 -21.16 16.99 -11.03
CA THR A 20 -22.24 16.05 -11.43
C THR A 20 -22.15 14.65 -10.83
N THR A 21 -21.05 14.32 -10.15
CA THR A 21 -20.89 13.02 -9.49
C THR A 21 -20.20 13.23 -8.15
N PRO A 22 -20.90 13.13 -7.01
CA PRO A 22 -20.24 13.11 -5.71
C PRO A 22 -19.24 11.96 -5.74
N LEU A 23 -17.94 12.27 -5.62
CA LEU A 23 -16.93 11.24 -5.43
C LEU A 23 -17.21 10.57 -4.08
N SER A 24 -17.92 9.46 -4.11
CA SER A 24 -18.29 8.69 -2.92
C SER A 24 -17.05 7.93 -2.41
N PHE A 25 -16.27 8.58 -1.56
CA PHE A 25 -15.17 7.95 -0.84
C PHE A 25 -15.65 7.48 0.54
N SER A 26 -16.29 6.30 0.58
CA SER A 26 -16.68 5.68 1.85
C SER A 26 -15.49 5.14 2.65
N ARG A 27 -14.33 4.97 1.98
CA ARG A 27 -13.08 4.49 2.56
C ARG A 27 -11.94 5.46 2.26
N VAL A 28 -11.05 5.62 3.22
CA VAL A 28 -9.77 6.33 3.06
C VAL A 28 -8.62 5.41 3.44
N PHE A 29 -7.44 5.70 2.92
CA PHE A 29 -6.26 4.88 3.12
C PHE A 29 -5.23 5.60 3.98
N LEU A 30 -4.52 4.83 4.79
CA LEU A 30 -3.38 5.26 5.58
C LEU A 30 -2.26 4.23 5.43
N SER A 31 -1.03 4.69 5.44
CA SER A 31 0.16 3.84 5.53
C SER A 31 1.29 4.66 6.15
N ALA A 32 2.44 4.05 6.36
CA ALA A 32 3.68 4.76 6.65
C ALA A 32 4.25 5.44 5.38
N ASN A 33 3.44 6.19 4.63
CA ASN A 33 3.86 6.97 3.47
C ASN A 33 3.27 8.38 3.54
N SER A 34 4.08 9.39 3.22
CA SER A 34 3.68 10.79 3.34
C SER A 34 2.54 11.16 2.39
N LEU A 35 2.42 10.51 1.23
CA LEU A 35 1.33 10.73 0.29
C LEU A 35 -0.01 10.27 0.86
N ASP A 36 -0.06 9.08 1.45
CA ASP A 36 -1.27 8.56 2.08
C ASP A 36 -1.70 9.43 3.27
N ILE A 37 -0.75 9.87 4.10
CA ILE A 37 -1.00 10.83 5.19
C ILE A 37 -1.56 12.15 4.66
N LYS A 38 -0.95 12.71 3.60
CA LYS A 38 -1.36 13.98 2.99
C LYS A 38 -2.78 13.87 2.43
N VAL A 39 -3.10 12.79 1.74
CA VAL A 39 -4.44 12.56 1.17
C VAL A 39 -5.47 12.38 2.29
N LEU A 40 -5.19 11.56 3.30
CA LEU A 40 -6.09 11.39 4.45
C LEU A 40 -6.39 12.74 5.14
N ARG A 41 -5.35 13.54 5.42
CA ARG A 41 -5.51 14.88 6.02
C ARG A 41 -6.30 15.82 5.11
N SER A 42 -6.09 15.76 3.80
CA SER A 42 -6.83 16.58 2.83
C SER A 42 -8.32 16.23 2.83
N ILE A 43 -8.66 14.94 2.87
CA ILE A 43 -10.06 14.49 2.96
C ILE A 43 -10.68 14.90 4.31
N ALA A 44 -9.95 14.75 5.42
CA ALA A 44 -10.40 15.14 6.77
C ALA A 44 -10.63 16.65 6.94
N ASN A 45 -9.97 17.47 6.13
CA ASN A 45 -10.16 18.92 6.08
C ASN A 45 -11.26 19.35 5.12
N HIS A 46 -11.69 18.49 4.21
CA HIS A 46 -12.74 18.82 3.26
C HIS A 46 -14.13 18.67 3.89
N SER A 47 -14.94 19.73 3.81
CA SER A 47 -16.25 19.81 4.49
C SER A 47 -17.23 18.71 4.07
N ALA A 48 -17.37 18.44 2.76
CA ALA A 48 -18.29 17.41 2.25
C ALA A 48 -17.72 15.98 2.30
N SER A 49 -16.47 15.78 1.88
CA SER A 49 -15.87 14.44 1.79
C SER A 49 -15.70 13.76 3.15
N ARG A 50 -15.32 14.49 4.21
CA ARG A 50 -15.15 13.90 5.55
C ARG A 50 -16.44 13.27 6.10
N GLU A 51 -17.59 13.78 5.70
CA GLU A 51 -18.92 13.32 6.13
C GLU A 51 -19.30 11.98 5.47
N GLN A 52 -18.58 11.56 4.43
CA GLN A 52 -18.85 10.33 3.69
C GLN A 52 -17.95 9.17 4.12
N VAL A 53 -16.83 9.47 4.79
CA VAL A 53 -15.86 8.46 5.23
C VAL A 53 -16.45 7.61 6.35
N THR A 54 -16.55 6.31 6.09
CA THR A 54 -17.04 5.30 7.04
C THR A 54 -15.98 4.29 7.46
N GLU A 55 -14.86 4.22 6.74
CA GLU A 55 -13.78 3.27 6.98
C GLU A 55 -12.40 3.90 6.75
N ILE A 56 -11.44 3.59 7.63
CA ILE A 56 -10.00 3.77 7.38
C ILE A 56 -9.41 2.39 7.10
N ILE A 57 -8.73 2.23 5.97
CA ILE A 57 -7.92 1.06 5.67
C ILE A 57 -6.45 1.45 5.87
N TRP A 58 -5.80 0.84 6.85
CA TRP A 58 -4.40 1.05 7.17
C TRP A 58 -3.55 -0.07 6.55
N ASP A 59 -2.77 0.27 5.53
CA ASP A 59 -1.70 -0.58 5.00
C ASP A 59 -0.50 -0.60 5.97
N ASP A 60 -0.40 -1.69 6.72
CA ASP A 60 0.64 -2.00 7.71
C ASP A 60 1.84 -2.74 7.09
N ALA A 61 1.84 -2.93 5.76
CA ALA A 61 3.01 -3.48 5.07
C ALA A 61 4.19 -2.50 5.15
N ARG A 62 5.41 -3.04 5.23
CA ARG A 62 6.64 -2.23 5.27
C ARG A 62 7.57 -2.55 4.11
N PHE A 63 8.03 -1.51 3.42
CA PHE A 63 9.16 -1.61 2.52
C PHE A 63 10.45 -1.88 3.30
N VAL A 64 11.28 -2.78 2.79
CA VAL A 64 12.55 -3.19 3.40
C VAL A 64 13.69 -3.09 2.39
N ALA A 65 14.91 -2.80 2.87
CA ALA A 65 16.08 -2.69 2.02
C ALA A 65 16.54 -4.07 1.49
N ALA A 66 16.29 -5.12 2.27
CA ALA A 66 16.49 -6.51 1.91
C ALA A 66 15.53 -7.39 2.74
N PRO A 67 15.17 -8.58 2.23
CA PRO A 67 14.44 -9.55 3.04
C PRO A 67 15.30 -9.95 4.24
N ALA A 68 14.67 -10.04 5.40
CA ALA A 68 15.29 -10.60 6.59
C ALA A 68 14.90 -12.09 6.70
N SER A 69 15.88 -12.95 6.99
CA SER A 69 15.59 -14.23 7.63
C SER A 69 15.33 -13.98 9.11
N TRP A 70 14.52 -14.84 9.72
CA TRP A 70 14.28 -14.82 11.15
C TRP A 70 14.94 -16.06 11.73
N GLU A 71 16.20 -15.92 12.13
CA GLU A 71 16.96 -16.97 12.82
C GLU A 71 17.04 -16.60 14.30
N ASP A 72 16.74 -17.55 15.19
CA ASP A 72 16.82 -17.37 16.64
C ASP A 72 16.22 -16.05 17.17
N TYR A 73 15.05 -15.66 16.63
CA TYR A 73 14.30 -14.48 17.08
C TYR A 73 14.98 -13.13 16.79
N GLU A 74 15.97 -13.11 15.89
CA GLU A 74 16.59 -11.88 15.38
C GLU A 74 16.44 -11.78 13.85
N PRO A 75 16.09 -10.59 13.33
CA PRO A 75 16.11 -10.37 11.89
C PRO A 75 17.56 -10.38 11.40
N TYR A 76 17.92 -11.41 10.65
CA TYR A 76 19.21 -11.51 9.98
C TYR A 76 19.07 -11.12 8.51
N ILE A 77 19.87 -10.16 8.07
CA ILE A 77 19.98 -9.81 6.66
C ILE A 77 21.28 -10.40 6.15
N ASP A 78 21.19 -11.34 5.20
CA ASP A 78 22.36 -11.81 4.48
C ASP A 78 23.01 -10.63 3.75
N ARG A 79 24.22 -10.26 4.16
CA ARG A 79 24.98 -9.15 3.54
C ARG A 79 25.26 -9.40 2.06
N SER A 80 25.32 -10.66 1.63
CA SER A 80 25.47 -11.00 0.22
C SER A 80 24.28 -10.51 -0.61
N SER A 81 23.09 -10.48 -0.01
CA SER A 81 21.84 -10.01 -0.64
C SER A 81 21.86 -8.51 -0.99
N LEU A 82 22.64 -7.72 -0.25
CA LEU A 82 22.82 -6.28 -0.45
C LEU A 82 23.88 -5.94 -1.50
N GLN A 83 24.62 -6.93 -2.02
CA GLN A 83 25.62 -6.69 -3.05
C GLN A 83 24.97 -6.14 -4.32
N ILE A 84 25.52 -5.05 -4.85
CA ILE A 84 25.04 -4.43 -6.07
C ILE A 84 25.41 -5.30 -7.27
N THR A 85 24.44 -5.49 -8.15
CA THR A 85 24.57 -6.23 -9.41
C THR A 85 24.92 -5.29 -10.56
N ASP A 86 25.20 -5.86 -11.75
CA ASP A 86 25.41 -5.07 -12.98
C ASP A 86 24.19 -4.22 -13.36
N GLU A 87 23.00 -4.62 -12.91
CA GLU A 87 21.73 -3.87 -13.03
C GLU A 87 21.65 -2.65 -12.09
N ARG A 88 22.72 -2.35 -11.35
CA ARG A 88 22.84 -1.24 -10.38
C ARG A 88 21.77 -1.27 -9.28
N CYS A 89 21.31 -2.46 -8.91
CA CYS A 89 20.45 -2.71 -7.77
C CYS A 89 20.99 -3.89 -6.92
N PRO A 90 20.59 -4.02 -5.65
CA PRO A 90 20.92 -5.17 -4.81
C PRO A 90 20.47 -6.49 -5.42
N LYS A 91 21.20 -7.57 -5.10
CA LYS A 91 20.84 -8.95 -5.50
C LYS A 91 19.45 -9.35 -5.03
N SER A 92 19.09 -9.03 -3.78
CA SER A 92 17.75 -9.29 -3.24
C SER A 92 16.65 -8.61 -4.06
N PHE A 93 16.81 -7.32 -4.36
CA PHE A 93 15.86 -6.55 -5.16
C PHE A 93 15.67 -7.16 -6.56
N LEU A 94 16.77 -7.52 -7.22
CA LEU A 94 16.74 -8.20 -8.51
C LEU A 94 15.96 -9.53 -8.44
N GLN A 95 16.21 -10.32 -7.40
CA GLN A 95 15.59 -11.62 -7.22
C GLN A 95 14.08 -11.50 -6.99
N GLU A 96 13.65 -10.62 -6.08
CA GLU A 96 12.23 -10.33 -5.83
C GLU A 96 11.51 -9.84 -7.10
N CYS A 97 12.15 -8.99 -7.89
CA CYS A 97 11.58 -8.55 -9.17
C CYS A 97 11.41 -9.71 -10.16
N LYS A 98 12.35 -10.66 -10.21
CA LYS A 98 12.22 -11.87 -11.04
C LYS A 98 11.11 -12.79 -10.51
N ASP A 99 11.00 -12.94 -9.21
CA ASP A 99 9.98 -13.79 -8.58
C ASP A 99 8.58 -13.21 -8.75
N ASN A 100 8.42 -11.89 -8.71
CA ASN A 100 7.19 -11.21 -9.11
C ASN A 100 6.74 -11.56 -10.53
N ILE A 101 7.67 -11.53 -11.50
CA ILE A 101 7.38 -11.88 -12.90
C ILE A 101 6.97 -13.35 -13.00
N ARG A 102 7.69 -14.25 -12.31
CA ARG A 102 7.37 -15.68 -12.27
C ARG A 102 5.99 -15.92 -11.67
N SER A 103 5.70 -15.31 -10.53
CA SER A 103 4.42 -15.44 -9.81
C SER A 103 3.26 -14.92 -10.66
N MET A 104 3.42 -13.78 -11.33
CA MET A 104 2.41 -13.23 -12.23
C MET A 104 2.06 -14.21 -13.37
N LYS A 105 3.08 -14.77 -14.03
CA LYS A 105 2.90 -15.78 -15.11
C LYS A 105 2.24 -17.05 -14.60
N GLN A 106 2.66 -17.54 -13.43
CA GLN A 106 2.08 -18.71 -12.80
C GLN A 106 0.60 -18.51 -12.43
N ARG A 107 0.21 -17.32 -11.96
CA ARG A 107 -1.18 -17.01 -11.63
C ARG A 107 -2.08 -16.86 -12.84
N LYS A 108 -1.55 -16.38 -13.97
CA LYS A 108 -2.28 -16.42 -15.26
C LYS A 108 -2.52 -17.86 -15.70
N ALA A 109 -1.53 -18.75 -15.52
CA ALA A 109 -1.60 -20.16 -15.87
C ALA A 109 -2.25 -20.41 -17.25
N ARG A 110 -3.33 -21.18 -17.28
CA ARG A 110 -4.16 -21.49 -18.46
C ARG A 110 -5.45 -20.67 -18.51
N ASP A 111 -5.58 -19.62 -17.69
CA ASP A 111 -6.76 -18.74 -17.72
C ASP A 111 -6.77 -17.92 -19.02
N VAL A 112 -7.98 -17.49 -19.41
CA VAL A 112 -8.21 -16.72 -20.63
C VAL A 112 -7.74 -15.27 -20.49
N ASP A 113 -7.45 -14.62 -21.61
CA ASP A 113 -7.03 -13.21 -21.65
C ASP A 113 -8.20 -12.26 -21.36
N ARG A 114 -8.47 -12.07 -20.07
CA ARG A 114 -9.42 -11.09 -19.54
C ARG A 114 -8.83 -9.68 -19.62
N PRO A 115 -9.67 -8.62 -19.65
CA PRO A 115 -9.17 -7.24 -19.70
C PRO A 115 -8.12 -6.90 -18.64
N ASP A 116 -8.27 -7.43 -17.42
CA ASP A 116 -7.32 -7.24 -16.34
C ASP A 116 -6.01 -8.04 -16.52
N HIS A 117 -6.03 -9.20 -17.19
CA HIS A 117 -4.82 -9.90 -17.61
C HIS A 117 -4.04 -9.11 -18.66
N ILE A 118 -4.76 -8.53 -19.63
CA ILE A 118 -4.18 -7.73 -20.70
C ILE A 118 -3.53 -6.47 -20.12
N ALA A 119 -4.23 -5.74 -19.24
CA ALA A 119 -3.70 -4.55 -18.58
C ALA A 119 -2.44 -4.84 -17.73
N ARG A 120 -2.40 -6.00 -17.05
CA ARG A 120 -1.23 -6.45 -16.29
C ARG A 120 -0.06 -6.82 -17.20
N GLN A 121 -0.33 -7.47 -18.32
CA GLN A 121 0.70 -7.79 -19.31
C GLN A 121 1.28 -6.50 -19.92
N GLN A 122 0.46 -5.51 -20.24
CA GLN A 122 0.92 -4.21 -20.74
C GLN A 122 1.85 -3.48 -19.74
N GLN A 123 1.54 -3.52 -18.44
CA GLN A 123 2.44 -2.98 -17.42
C GLN A 123 3.77 -3.73 -17.37
N MET A 124 3.75 -5.04 -17.57
CA MET A 124 4.95 -5.85 -17.65
C MET A 124 5.78 -5.52 -18.89
N ASP A 125 5.15 -5.43 -20.05
CA ASP A 125 5.85 -5.10 -21.30
C ASP A 125 6.46 -3.68 -21.25
N ALA A 126 5.85 -2.78 -20.46
CA ALA A 126 6.35 -1.44 -20.18
C ALA A 126 7.26 -1.34 -18.94
N GLN A 127 7.79 -2.47 -18.44
CA GLN A 127 8.60 -2.47 -17.22
C GLN A 127 9.80 -1.54 -17.35
N MET A 128 9.99 -0.70 -16.33
CA MET A 128 11.12 0.23 -16.27
C MET A 128 12.44 -0.54 -16.07
N PRO A 129 13.58 0.03 -16.48
CA PRO A 129 14.90 -0.53 -16.15
C PRO A 129 15.05 -0.74 -14.63
N LEU A 130 15.66 -1.84 -14.21
CA LEU A 130 15.74 -2.22 -12.79
C LEU A 130 16.46 -1.19 -11.92
N LYS A 131 17.50 -0.54 -12.46
CA LYS A 131 18.16 0.60 -11.79
C LYS A 131 17.19 1.74 -11.45
N ASP A 132 16.21 2.00 -12.31
CA ASP A 132 15.25 3.08 -12.15
C ASP A 132 14.13 2.67 -11.19
N CYS A 133 13.70 1.39 -11.25
CA CYS A 133 12.83 0.79 -10.25
C CYS A 133 13.46 0.87 -8.85
N TRP A 134 14.73 0.48 -8.72
CA TRP A 134 15.46 0.53 -7.44
C TRP A 134 15.61 1.96 -6.91
N LYS A 135 15.96 2.92 -7.80
CA LYS A 135 16.04 4.33 -7.43
C LYS A 135 14.71 4.86 -6.90
N TYR A 136 13.60 4.53 -7.55
CA TYR A 136 12.27 4.92 -7.09
C TYR A 136 11.92 4.23 -5.76
N TYR A 137 12.17 2.92 -5.64
CA TYR A 137 11.94 2.16 -4.42
C TYR A 137 12.67 2.75 -3.21
N LEU A 138 13.93 3.17 -3.38
CA LEU A 138 14.69 3.86 -2.33
C LEU A 138 14.02 5.16 -1.87
N GLN A 139 13.39 5.91 -2.77
CA GLN A 139 12.66 7.13 -2.38
C GLN A 139 11.46 6.79 -1.49
N VAL A 140 10.70 5.76 -1.85
CA VAL A 140 9.56 5.28 -1.06
C VAL A 140 10.02 4.77 0.31
N LEU A 141 11.12 4.01 0.35
CA LEU A 141 11.69 3.48 1.59
C LEU A 141 12.17 4.61 2.52
N ASN A 142 12.85 5.62 1.98
CA ASN A 142 13.32 6.76 2.77
C ASN A 142 12.15 7.61 3.31
N ASP A 143 11.11 7.83 2.50
CA ASP A 143 9.89 8.51 2.94
C ASP A 143 9.21 7.74 4.08
N GLN A 144 9.10 6.42 3.95
CA GLN A 144 8.56 5.56 5.00
C GLN A 144 9.34 5.68 6.30
N GLN A 145 10.68 5.62 6.22
CA GLN A 145 11.53 5.73 7.39
C GLN A 145 11.33 7.07 8.11
N ALA A 146 11.27 8.18 7.37
CA ALA A 146 11.03 9.51 7.92
C ALA A 146 9.65 9.61 8.60
N VAL A 147 8.61 9.02 8.01
CA VAL A 147 7.26 8.97 8.61
C VAL A 147 7.25 8.16 9.91
N ILE A 148 7.92 7.01 9.93
CA ILE A 148 8.00 6.13 11.10
C ILE A 148 8.72 6.82 12.26
N GLU A 149 9.86 7.46 11.97
CA GLU A 149 10.68 8.19 12.95
C GLU A 149 9.91 9.36 13.56
N SER A 150 9.22 10.14 12.72
CA SER A 150 8.41 11.28 13.15
C SER A 150 7.04 10.90 13.74
N ARG A 151 6.64 9.62 13.60
CA ARG A 151 5.34 9.06 14.00
C ARG A 151 4.15 9.78 13.37
N GLU A 152 4.33 10.30 12.15
CA GLU A 152 3.28 11.06 11.46
C GLU A 152 2.08 10.19 11.05
N ASP A 153 2.32 8.91 10.82
CA ASP A 153 1.32 7.86 10.56
C ASP A 153 0.30 7.78 11.71
N GLY A 154 0.77 7.59 12.94
CA GLY A 154 -0.08 7.53 14.13
C GLY A 154 -0.79 8.85 14.42
N LYS A 155 -0.14 10.00 14.20
CA LYS A 155 -0.78 11.31 14.33
C LYS A 155 -1.89 11.51 13.28
N ALA A 156 -1.66 11.06 12.05
CA ALA A 156 -2.66 11.13 10.98
C ALA A 156 -3.85 10.22 11.27
N PHE A 157 -3.62 9.01 11.80
CA PHE A 157 -4.69 8.13 12.26
C PHE A 157 -5.56 8.81 13.31
N PHE A 158 -4.95 9.29 14.40
CA PHE A 158 -5.65 10.01 15.47
C PHE A 158 -6.42 11.23 14.94
N TYR A 159 -5.82 11.97 14.01
CA TYR A 159 -6.46 13.11 13.36
C TYR A 159 -7.70 12.68 12.57
N GLY A 160 -7.61 11.60 11.79
CA GLY A 160 -8.75 11.03 11.06
C GLY A 160 -9.91 10.64 11.98
N LEU A 161 -9.62 9.95 13.09
CA LEU A 161 -10.63 9.55 14.07
C LEU A 161 -11.48 10.74 14.57
N ARG A 162 -10.86 11.90 14.78
CA ARG A 162 -11.55 13.12 15.26
C ARG A 162 -12.31 13.88 14.18
N ARG A 163 -12.03 13.62 12.91
CA ARG A 163 -12.46 14.46 11.78
C ARG A 163 -13.46 13.78 10.86
N PHE A 164 -13.57 12.46 10.93
CA PHE A 164 -14.54 11.68 10.16
C PHE A 164 -15.76 11.34 11.03
N PRO A 165 -16.83 12.15 11.01
CA PRO A 165 -17.96 11.98 11.92
C PRO A 165 -18.73 10.66 11.70
N ARG A 166 -18.68 10.08 10.51
CA ARG A 166 -19.34 8.81 10.17
C ARG A 166 -18.41 7.59 10.20
N LEU A 167 -17.17 7.76 10.65
CA LEU A 167 -16.21 6.66 10.73
C LEU A 167 -16.70 5.62 11.73
N ARG A 168 -16.85 4.38 11.26
CA ARG A 168 -17.31 3.24 12.07
C ARG A 168 -16.37 2.05 12.02
N ARG A 169 -15.54 1.93 10.97
CA ARG A 169 -14.64 0.79 10.76
C ARG A 169 -13.20 1.24 10.62
N VAL A 170 -12.29 0.48 11.21
CA VAL A 170 -10.85 0.52 10.92
C VAL A 170 -10.43 -0.88 10.50
N THR A 171 -9.81 -1.00 9.33
CA THR A 171 -9.24 -2.25 8.83
C THR A 171 -7.73 -2.06 8.77
N VAL A 172 -6.96 -2.90 9.44
CA VAL A 172 -5.49 -2.90 9.36
C VAL A 172 -5.08 -4.11 8.53
N THR A 173 -4.24 -3.88 7.51
CA THR A 173 -3.89 -4.88 6.51
C THR A 173 -2.40 -4.88 6.19
N PRO A 174 -1.71 -6.02 6.13
CA PRO A 174 -0.39 -6.13 5.51
C PRO A 174 -0.48 -6.41 4.00
N ALA A 175 -1.69 -6.53 3.45
CA ALA A 175 -1.93 -7.14 2.14
C ALA A 175 -2.30 -6.13 1.04
N ALA A 176 -2.26 -4.82 1.31
CA ALA A 176 -2.70 -3.80 0.36
C ALA A 176 -2.03 -3.91 -1.02
N HIS A 177 -0.72 -4.23 -1.02
CA HIS A 177 0.07 -4.42 -2.23
C HIS A 177 -0.28 -5.68 -3.03
N GLY A 178 -0.96 -6.66 -2.41
CA GLY A 178 -1.44 -7.88 -3.06
C GLY A 178 -0.36 -8.60 -3.87
N HIS A 179 -0.51 -8.55 -5.19
CA HIS A 179 0.48 -9.04 -6.15
C HIS A 179 0.95 -7.91 -7.06
N ILE A 180 2.11 -8.10 -7.69
CA ILE A 180 2.60 -7.13 -8.66
C ILE A 180 1.55 -6.84 -9.74
N PHE A 181 1.30 -5.55 -9.98
CA PHE A 181 0.25 -5.03 -10.88
C PHE A 181 -1.19 -5.43 -10.54
N ASN A 182 -1.44 -6.00 -9.36
CA ASN A 182 -2.76 -6.37 -8.86
C ASN A 182 -2.86 -6.16 -7.34
N PRO A 183 -2.83 -4.89 -6.88
CA PRO A 183 -2.96 -4.59 -5.46
C PRO A 183 -4.38 -4.93 -4.95
N LEU A 184 -4.47 -5.34 -3.69
CA LEU A 184 -5.75 -5.55 -3.01
C LEU A 184 -6.44 -4.20 -2.77
N TYR A 185 -5.66 -3.20 -2.37
CA TYR A 185 -6.13 -1.84 -2.16
C TYR A 185 -5.32 -0.85 -3.00
N GLN A 186 -6.03 -0.05 -3.80
CA GLN A 186 -5.45 1.03 -4.58
C GLN A 186 -5.22 2.27 -3.69
N THR A 187 -4.27 2.17 -2.75
CA THR A 187 -3.90 3.30 -1.88
C THR A 187 -3.38 4.49 -2.73
N PRO A 188 -3.46 5.74 -2.24
CA PRO A 188 -2.86 6.88 -2.92
C PRO A 188 -1.39 6.65 -3.32
N THR A 189 -0.58 6.05 -2.44
CA THR A 189 0.80 5.63 -2.75
C THR A 189 0.86 4.67 -3.93
N ILE A 190 0.10 3.57 -3.90
CA ILE A 190 0.11 2.55 -4.97
C ILE A 190 -0.35 3.14 -6.30
N ARG A 191 -1.38 4.01 -6.30
CA ARG A 191 -1.85 4.70 -7.51
C ARG A 191 -0.84 5.68 -8.09
N ALA A 192 0.10 6.18 -7.28
CA ALA A 192 1.13 7.11 -7.72
C ALA A 192 2.39 6.41 -8.24
N PHE A 193 2.47 5.08 -8.15
CA PHE A 193 3.61 4.34 -8.69
C PHE A 193 3.70 4.51 -10.21
N PRO A 194 4.93 4.63 -10.76
CA PRO A 194 5.13 4.67 -12.20
C PRO A 194 4.55 3.44 -12.88
N TYR A 195 3.99 3.65 -14.08
CA TYR A 195 3.51 2.55 -14.91
C TYR A 195 4.66 1.58 -15.22
N GLY A 196 4.47 0.30 -14.93
CA GLY A 196 5.50 -0.73 -15.10
C GLY A 196 6.55 -0.78 -13.98
N LEU A 197 6.35 -0.09 -12.84
CA LEU A 197 7.23 -0.25 -11.68
C LEU A 197 7.17 -1.69 -11.14
N ASN A 198 8.30 -2.39 -11.16
CA ASN A 198 8.49 -3.65 -10.46
C ASN A 198 9.27 -3.40 -9.17
N TYR A 199 8.79 -3.96 -8.06
CA TYR A 199 9.37 -3.75 -6.74
C TYR A 199 9.08 -4.95 -5.83
N PRO A 200 9.93 -5.24 -4.84
CA PRO A 200 9.63 -6.23 -3.80
C PRO A 200 8.28 -5.92 -3.15
N ILE A 201 7.34 -6.85 -3.23
CA ILE A 201 6.03 -6.65 -2.61
C ILE A 201 6.22 -6.68 -1.11
N PRO A 202 5.98 -5.57 -0.39
CA PRO A 202 6.17 -5.54 1.05
C PRO A 202 5.23 -6.57 1.66
N ARG A 203 5.80 -7.39 2.53
CA ARG A 203 5.04 -8.33 3.35
C ARG A 203 4.97 -7.70 4.74
N GLY A 204 3.76 -7.45 5.22
CA GLY A 204 3.57 -7.21 6.65
C GLY A 204 3.54 -8.54 7.42
N TRP A 205 3.07 -8.49 8.67
CA TRP A 205 2.77 -9.59 9.61
C TRP A 205 3.38 -10.95 9.30
N HIS A 206 4.25 -11.43 10.20
CA HIS A 206 5.06 -12.66 10.07
C HIS A 206 4.65 -13.64 8.96
N ILE A 207 5.47 -13.70 7.90
CA ILE A 207 5.47 -14.77 6.89
C ILE A 207 6.87 -15.42 6.90
N SER A 208 6.97 -16.76 6.90
CA SER A 208 8.28 -17.42 6.76
C SER A 208 8.89 -17.06 5.40
N PRO A 209 10.12 -16.53 5.36
CA PRO A 209 10.82 -16.25 4.11
C PRO A 209 11.23 -17.52 3.36
N ILE A 210 11.24 -18.69 4.01
CA ILE A 210 11.70 -19.96 3.41
C ILE A 210 10.54 -20.71 2.76
N GLU A 211 9.36 -20.70 3.37
CA GLU A 211 8.23 -21.53 2.90
C GLU A 211 7.04 -20.72 2.38
N GLY A 212 6.99 -19.41 2.60
CA GLY A 212 5.81 -18.61 2.29
C GLY A 212 4.57 -19.02 3.09
N ILE A 213 4.76 -19.78 4.18
CA ILE A 213 3.73 -20.25 5.10
C ILE A 213 3.67 -19.29 6.30
N ALA A 214 2.45 -19.06 6.82
CA ALA A 214 2.24 -18.41 8.10
C ALA A 214 2.86 -19.30 9.19
N VAL A 215 3.92 -18.83 9.83
CA VAL A 215 4.50 -19.51 11.00
C VAL A 215 3.75 -19.02 12.22
N ASP A 216 3.67 -19.88 13.23
CA ASP A 216 3.11 -19.48 14.52
C ASP A 216 3.80 -18.20 15.02
N PRO A 217 3.03 -17.13 15.28
CA PRO A 217 3.62 -15.88 15.71
C PRO A 217 4.31 -16.08 17.06
N LEU A 218 5.43 -15.39 17.26
CA LEU A 218 6.13 -15.40 18.54
C LEU A 218 5.21 -14.98 19.68
N VAL A 219 5.41 -15.61 20.85
CA VAL A 219 4.75 -15.19 22.09
C VAL A 219 5.09 -13.72 22.34
N TRP A 220 4.06 -12.87 22.42
CA TRP A 220 4.23 -11.42 22.42
C TRP A 220 5.13 -10.89 23.56
N SER A 221 5.11 -11.54 24.73
CA SER A 221 5.95 -11.20 25.88
C SER A 221 7.43 -11.51 25.67
N GLU A 222 7.75 -12.44 24.78
CA GLU A 222 9.12 -12.89 24.48
C GLU A 222 9.68 -12.20 23.23
N ALA A 223 8.79 -11.67 22.37
CA ALA A 223 9.17 -10.97 21.16
C ALA A 223 9.92 -9.65 21.44
N LYS A 224 11.05 -9.47 20.75
CA LYS A 224 11.79 -8.21 20.71
C LYS A 224 11.00 -7.11 19.99
N GLU A 225 11.38 -5.86 20.21
CA GLU A 225 10.66 -4.73 19.62
C GLU A 225 10.75 -4.71 18.09
N GLU A 226 11.87 -5.14 17.50
CA GLU A 226 12.05 -5.23 16.05
C GLU A 226 11.03 -6.16 15.38
N TYR A 227 10.69 -7.27 16.04
CA TYR A 227 9.64 -8.19 15.60
C TYR A 227 8.25 -7.56 15.77
N LYS A 228 7.99 -6.90 16.90
CA LYS A 228 6.70 -6.22 17.14
C LYS A 228 6.47 -5.06 16.18
N GLU A 229 7.52 -4.44 15.63
CA GLU A 229 7.40 -3.41 14.59
C GLU A 229 6.90 -3.97 13.23
N LEU A 230 6.81 -5.29 13.03
CA LEU A 230 6.07 -5.86 11.90
C LEU A 230 4.56 -5.62 12.00
N TRP A 231 4.07 -5.35 13.20
CA TRP A 231 2.65 -5.15 13.53
C TRP A 231 2.38 -3.70 13.95
N ARG A 232 3.13 -2.74 13.40
CA ARG A 232 3.19 -1.37 13.89
C ARG A 232 1.81 -0.68 13.84
N GLY A 233 1.17 -0.67 12.69
CA GLY A 233 -0.15 -0.11 12.45
C GLY A 233 -1.19 -0.79 13.32
N ALA A 234 -1.13 -2.12 13.46
CA ALA A 234 -2.01 -2.86 14.38
C ALA A 234 -1.83 -2.39 15.83
N ARG A 235 -0.59 -2.27 16.32
CA ARG A 235 -0.28 -1.78 17.68
C ARG A 235 -0.76 -0.35 17.88
N ILE A 236 -0.56 0.53 16.90
CA ILE A 236 -0.99 1.92 16.99
C ILE A 236 -2.52 2.00 17.00
N ALA A 237 -3.20 1.29 16.11
CA ALA A 237 -4.66 1.26 16.04
C ALA A 237 -5.25 0.80 17.37
N LEU A 238 -4.79 -0.35 17.90
CA LEU A 238 -5.23 -0.88 19.19
C LEU A 238 -5.01 0.12 20.34
N ARG A 239 -3.80 0.69 20.42
CA ARG A 239 -3.46 1.66 21.48
C ARG A 239 -4.30 2.93 21.38
N VAL A 240 -4.48 3.49 20.18
CA VAL A 240 -5.20 4.76 20.00
C VAL A 240 -6.69 4.56 20.27
N LEU A 241 -7.29 3.49 19.74
CA LEU A 241 -8.71 3.19 19.95
C LEU A 241 -9.02 2.87 21.42
N SER A 242 -8.09 2.25 22.16
CA SER A 242 -8.31 1.98 23.59
C SER A 242 -8.12 3.19 24.50
N THR A 243 -7.54 4.28 24.01
CA THR A 243 -7.20 5.46 24.84
C THR A 243 -8.00 6.71 24.50
N ILE A 244 -8.58 6.80 23.30
CA ILE A 244 -9.39 7.94 22.91
C ILE A 244 -10.84 7.76 23.40
N GLU A 245 -11.30 8.65 24.28
CA GLU A 245 -12.64 8.52 24.90
C GLU A 245 -13.80 8.76 23.92
N ASN A 246 -13.57 9.50 22.84
CA ASN A 246 -14.62 9.94 21.92
C ASN A 246 -14.28 9.59 20.46
N HIS A 247 -14.67 8.38 20.04
CA HIS A 247 -14.63 7.92 18.65
C HIS A 247 -15.90 7.13 18.27
N ASN A 248 -16.22 7.08 16.98
CA ASN A 248 -17.40 6.35 16.46
C ASN A 248 -17.06 4.96 15.89
N VAL A 249 -15.78 4.56 15.95
CA VAL A 249 -15.33 3.22 15.52
C VAL A 249 -16.00 2.15 16.37
N SER A 250 -16.75 1.26 15.72
CA SER A 250 -17.43 0.09 16.30
C SER A 250 -16.84 -1.23 15.80
N GLU A 251 -16.03 -1.19 14.74
CA GLU A 251 -15.45 -2.36 14.11
C GLU A 251 -13.95 -2.14 13.88
N LEU A 252 -13.12 -3.02 14.45
CA LEU A 252 -11.70 -3.14 14.14
C LEU A 252 -11.45 -4.49 13.46
N CYS A 253 -10.94 -4.45 12.24
CA CYS A 253 -10.68 -5.63 11.41
C CYS A 253 -9.19 -5.79 11.14
N PHE A 254 -8.75 -7.04 11.03
CA PHE A 254 -7.43 -7.45 10.59
C PHE A 254 -7.63 -8.43 9.42
N ASP A 255 -7.08 -8.13 8.25
CA ASP A 255 -7.23 -8.94 7.02
C ASP A 255 -5.87 -9.43 6.47
#